data_AF-A0A7S2U208-F1
#
_entry.id   AF-A0A7S2U208-F1
#
_cell.length_a   1.000
_cell.length_b   1.000
_cell.length_c   1.000
_cell.angle_alpha   90.00
_cell.angle_beta   90.00
_cell.angle_gamma   90.00
#
_symmetry.space_group_name_H-M   'P 1'
#
loop_
_entity.id
_entity.type
_entity.pdbx_description
1 polymer ?
#
loop_
_entity_poly.entity_id
_entity_poly.type
_entity_poly.pdbx_seq_one_letter_code
_entity_poly.pdbx_strand_id
1 'polypeptide(L)'
;DWSSVNLYDLPGDKTWPITLFSYFYVSQDLNNLNQTGQVLKTMIEYILDTPSLVQEFSFAPVPQEVKDYNMQTIGDLMLAPDSNPMTIESDTMVGEGAGPFVISQKRRSYIDVESDQLNDKVTTLETQVNELSARVSSGEGSSTCSCSSDDYDDSRLRSIAGAAIALSVVSIIISLVCVCKMMSGSGKKETPVKDAEPEPSISENSMGDRKAVMEKV
;
A
#
# COMPACT_ATOMS: atom_id res chain seq x y z
N ASP A 1 -39.06 -2.51 -14.13
CA ASP A 1 -39.84 -1.52 -13.38
C ASP A 1 -39.44 -1.66 -11.92
N TRP A 2 -38.96 -0.58 -11.30
CA TRP A 2 -38.47 -0.56 -9.91
C TRP A 2 -39.45 0.15 -8.97
N SER A 3 -40.63 0.55 -9.46
CA SER A 3 -41.62 1.31 -8.70
C SER A 3 -42.17 0.61 -7.45
N SER A 4 -42.06 -0.72 -7.39
CA SER A 4 -42.49 -1.53 -6.24
C SER A 4 -41.40 -1.73 -5.19
N VAL A 5 -40.17 -1.26 -5.42
CA VAL A 5 -39.06 -1.43 -4.46
C VAL A 5 -39.03 -0.21 -3.54
N ASN A 6 -39.43 -0.42 -2.28
CA ASN A 6 -39.40 0.61 -1.24
C ASN A 6 -38.55 0.13 -0.05
N LEU A 7 -37.53 0.90 0.32
CA LEU A 7 -36.69 0.68 1.50
C LEU A 7 -36.84 1.77 2.56
N TYR A 8 -37.75 2.73 2.37
CA TYR A 8 -38.05 3.75 3.37
C TYR A 8 -39.20 3.33 4.27
N ASP A 9 -39.17 3.78 5.52
CA ASP A 9 -40.20 3.58 6.54
C ASP A 9 -40.60 2.10 6.72
N LEU A 10 -39.60 1.22 6.63
CA LEU A 10 -39.80 -0.20 6.88
C LEU A 10 -39.94 -0.45 8.40
N PRO A 11 -40.85 -1.35 8.82
CA PRO A 11 -41.05 -1.64 10.23
C PRO A 11 -39.83 -2.34 10.83
N GLY A 12 -39.60 -2.12 12.12
CA GLY A 12 -38.60 -2.85 12.92
C GLY A 12 -37.85 -1.94 13.89
N ASP A 13 -37.60 -2.46 15.10
CA ASP A 13 -37.00 -1.70 16.21
C ASP A 13 -35.57 -1.22 15.95
N LYS A 14 -34.89 -1.80 14.93
CA LYS A 14 -33.53 -1.46 14.51
C LYS A 14 -33.45 -1.03 13.05
N THR A 15 -34.58 -0.74 12.44
CA THR A 15 -34.64 -0.35 11.03
C THR A 15 -34.40 1.15 10.92
N TRP A 16 -33.40 1.55 10.14
CA TRP A 16 -33.19 2.95 9.85
C TRP A 16 -34.28 3.44 8.89
N PRO A 17 -35.03 4.51 9.22
CA PRO A 17 -36.24 4.90 8.49
C PRO A 17 -35.98 5.38 7.05
N ILE A 18 -34.75 5.82 6.75
CA ILE A 18 -34.38 6.30 5.41
C ILE A 18 -33.23 5.45 4.88
N THR A 19 -33.56 4.31 4.29
CA THR A 19 -32.56 3.42 3.67
C THR A 19 -32.62 3.53 2.15
N LEU A 20 -31.45 3.66 1.53
CA LEU A 20 -31.26 3.81 0.08
C LEU A 20 -30.37 2.69 -0.43
N PHE A 21 -30.53 2.34 -1.70
CA PHE A 21 -29.59 1.51 -2.43
C PHE A 21 -29.15 2.21 -3.70
N SER A 22 -27.88 2.09 -4.03
CA SER A 22 -27.31 2.56 -5.29
C SER A 22 -27.32 1.42 -6.30
N TYR A 23 -27.58 1.73 -7.57
CA TYR A 23 -27.62 0.74 -8.64
C TYR A 23 -26.90 1.25 -9.89
N PHE A 24 -26.46 0.31 -10.73
CA PHE A 24 -25.95 0.60 -12.07
C PHE A 24 -27.03 0.30 -13.10
N TYR A 25 -27.20 1.20 -14.08
CA TYR A 25 -27.92 0.89 -15.31
C TYR A 25 -26.91 0.49 -16.37
N VAL A 26 -27.04 -0.73 -16.87
CA VAL A 26 -26.14 -1.32 -17.87
C VAL A 26 -26.98 -1.87 -19.01
N SER A 27 -26.57 -1.57 -20.25
CA SER A 27 -27.18 -2.18 -21.43
C SER A 27 -26.88 -3.67 -21.45
N GLN A 28 -27.87 -4.51 -21.78
CA GLN A 28 -27.65 -5.94 -21.96
C GLN A 28 -26.73 -6.24 -23.16
N ASP A 29 -26.74 -5.35 -24.15
CA ASP A 29 -25.85 -5.40 -25.31
C ASP A 29 -24.74 -4.35 -25.18
N LEU A 30 -23.51 -4.84 -25.01
CA LEU A 30 -22.29 -4.04 -24.90
C LEU A 30 -21.37 -4.24 -26.12
N ASN A 31 -21.84 -4.86 -27.21
CA ASN A 31 -21.03 -5.12 -28.41
C ASN A 31 -20.40 -3.84 -28.97
N ASN A 32 -21.13 -2.73 -28.95
CA ASN A 32 -20.65 -1.44 -29.48
C ASN A 32 -19.54 -0.81 -28.65
N LEU A 33 -19.25 -1.34 -27.45
CA LEU A 33 -18.19 -0.84 -26.57
C LEU A 33 -16.84 -1.54 -26.79
N ASN A 34 -16.76 -2.57 -27.64
CA ASN A 34 -15.53 -3.34 -27.86
C ASN A 34 -14.91 -3.81 -26.52
N GLN A 35 -13.59 -3.65 -26.36
CA GLN A 35 -12.88 -3.97 -25.11
C GLN A 35 -13.43 -3.23 -23.87
N THR A 36 -14.00 -2.04 -24.03
CA THR A 36 -14.58 -1.29 -22.90
C THR A 36 -15.75 -2.04 -22.26
N GLY A 37 -16.49 -2.85 -23.03
CA GLY A 37 -17.54 -3.71 -22.48
C GLY A 37 -17.00 -4.72 -21.46
N GLN A 38 -15.85 -5.33 -21.76
CA GLN A 38 -15.19 -6.26 -20.83
C GLN A 38 -14.66 -5.56 -19.58
N VAL A 39 -14.11 -4.36 -19.73
CA VAL A 39 -13.65 -3.56 -18.58
C VAL A 39 -14.82 -3.19 -17.68
N LEU A 40 -15.96 -2.78 -18.26
CA LEU A 40 -17.17 -2.46 -17.50
C LEU A 40 -17.71 -3.69 -16.76
N LYS A 41 -17.82 -4.84 -17.44
CA LYS A 41 -18.22 -6.11 -16.81
C LYS A 41 -17.35 -6.43 -15.61
N THR A 42 -16.04 -6.40 -15.79
CA THR A 42 -15.05 -6.71 -14.74
C THR A 42 -15.16 -5.74 -13.55
N MET A 43 -15.37 -4.45 -13.81
CA MET A 43 -15.57 -3.46 -12.75
C MET A 43 -16.81 -3.77 -11.90
N ILE A 44 -17.92 -4.15 -12.52
CA ILE A 44 -19.17 -4.45 -11.81
C ILE A 44 -19.02 -5.74 -11.00
N GLU A 45 -18.41 -6.78 -11.57
CA GLU A 45 -18.10 -8.04 -10.88
C GLU A 45 -17.22 -7.78 -9.65
N TYR A 46 -16.16 -6.98 -9.81
CA TYR A 46 -15.27 -6.61 -8.71
C TYR A 46 -15.98 -5.86 -7.58
N ILE A 47 -16.84 -4.88 -7.89
CA ILE A 47 -17.60 -4.13 -6.88
C ILE A 47 -18.56 -5.06 -6.11
N LEU A 48 -19.17 -6.03 -6.78
CA LEU A 48 -20.12 -6.94 -6.15
C LEU A 48 -19.43 -7.96 -5.22
N ASP A 49 -18.19 -8.32 -5.54
CA ASP A 49 -17.38 -9.32 -4.82
C ASP A 49 -16.43 -8.74 -3.75
N THR A 50 -16.42 -7.42 -3.52
CA THR A 50 -15.52 -6.77 -2.54
C THR A 50 -16.23 -6.31 -1.25
N PRO A 51 -16.58 -7.23 -0.31
CA PRO A 51 -17.33 -6.89 0.90
C PRO A 51 -16.56 -6.02 1.90
N SER A 52 -15.22 -6.05 1.87
CA SER A 52 -14.37 -5.30 2.83
C SER A 52 -14.50 -3.79 2.66
N LEU A 53 -14.53 -3.29 1.42
CA LEU A 53 -14.67 -1.87 1.12
C LEU A 53 -16.03 -1.33 1.57
N VAL A 54 -17.08 -2.14 1.48
CA VAL A 54 -18.46 -1.73 1.79
C VAL A 54 -18.59 -1.34 3.27
N GLN A 55 -17.98 -2.11 4.17
CA GLN A 55 -18.07 -1.85 5.62
C GLN A 55 -17.24 -0.64 6.05
N GLU A 56 -16.08 -0.42 5.43
CA GLU A 56 -15.22 0.74 5.71
C GLU A 56 -15.97 2.06 5.47
N PHE A 57 -16.78 2.13 4.41
CA PHE A 57 -17.56 3.32 4.07
C PHE A 57 -18.98 3.32 4.66
N SER A 58 -19.25 2.49 5.70
CA SER A 58 -20.54 2.42 6.39
C SER A 58 -21.74 2.04 5.50
N PHE A 59 -21.50 1.31 4.42
CA PHE A 59 -22.55 0.68 3.63
C PHE A 59 -22.90 -0.70 4.19
N ALA A 60 -24.14 -1.14 3.98
CA ALA A 60 -24.54 -2.51 4.25
C ALA A 60 -24.14 -3.41 3.06
N PRO A 61 -23.63 -4.63 3.29
CA PRO A 61 -23.33 -5.57 2.22
C PRO A 61 -24.61 -6.00 1.50
N VAL A 62 -24.50 -6.22 0.18
CA VAL A 62 -25.59 -6.77 -0.63
C VAL A 62 -25.89 -8.21 -0.18
N PRO A 63 -27.16 -8.60 0.05
CA PRO A 63 -27.54 -9.96 0.40
C PRO A 63 -27.06 -10.99 -0.64
N GLN A 64 -26.64 -12.17 -0.19
CA GLN A 64 -26.04 -13.18 -1.07
C GLN A 64 -26.96 -13.59 -2.24
N GLU A 65 -28.25 -13.76 -1.98
CA GLU A 65 -29.23 -14.12 -3.01
C GLU A 65 -29.30 -13.08 -4.16
N VAL A 66 -29.19 -11.80 -3.81
CA VAL A 66 -29.18 -10.69 -4.78
C VAL A 66 -27.85 -10.67 -5.53
N LYS A 67 -26.73 -10.97 -4.85
CA LYS A 67 -25.42 -11.09 -5.50
C LYS A 67 -25.44 -12.22 -6.52
N ASP A 68 -25.93 -13.40 -6.17
CA ASP A 68 -25.97 -14.57 -7.03
C ASP A 68 -26.82 -14.29 -8.28
N TYR A 69 -27.99 -13.69 -8.10
CA TYR A 69 -28.86 -13.27 -9.20
C TYR A 69 -28.16 -12.27 -10.13
N ASN A 70 -27.48 -11.26 -9.57
CA ASN A 70 -26.77 -10.26 -10.35
C ASN A 70 -25.57 -10.86 -11.09
N MET A 71 -24.79 -11.73 -10.44
CA MET A 71 -23.64 -12.40 -11.08
C MET A 71 -24.08 -13.26 -12.26
N GLN A 72 -25.20 -13.99 -12.14
CA GLN A 72 -25.77 -14.71 -13.27
C GLN A 72 -26.17 -13.76 -14.41
N THR A 73 -26.88 -12.69 -14.09
CA THR A 73 -27.35 -11.71 -15.09
C THR A 73 -26.19 -10.99 -15.80
N ILE A 74 -25.11 -10.69 -15.07
CA ILE A 74 -23.88 -10.10 -15.61
C ILE A 74 -23.16 -11.09 -16.54
N GLY A 75 -23.22 -12.39 -16.23
CA GLY A 75 -22.70 -13.46 -17.07
C GLY A 75 -23.30 -13.48 -18.48
N ASP A 76 -24.57 -13.07 -18.60
CA ASP A 76 -25.35 -13.10 -19.85
C ASP A 76 -25.20 -11.82 -20.71
N LEU A 77 -24.39 -10.84 -20.29
CA LEU A 77 -24.16 -9.62 -21.07
C LEU A 77 -23.51 -9.94 -22.42
N MET A 78 -24.06 -9.36 -23.50
CA MET A 78 -23.50 -9.53 -24.84
C MET A 78 -22.28 -8.63 -25.00
N LEU A 79 -21.12 -9.25 -25.22
CA LEU A 79 -19.83 -8.58 -25.35
C LEU A 79 -19.32 -8.71 -26.79
N ALA A 80 -18.50 -7.76 -27.22
CA ALA A 80 -17.89 -7.80 -28.53
C ALA A 80 -17.09 -9.10 -28.72
N PRO A 81 -17.21 -9.77 -29.89
CA PRO A 81 -16.66 -11.12 -30.09
C PRO A 81 -15.13 -11.18 -30.05
N ASP A 82 -14.47 -10.05 -30.28
CA ASP A 82 -13.00 -9.88 -30.25
C ASP A 82 -12.49 -9.29 -28.92
N SER A 83 -13.37 -9.07 -27.95
CA SER A 83 -13.00 -8.53 -26.65
C SER A 83 -12.36 -9.59 -25.75
N ASN A 84 -11.28 -9.22 -25.08
CA ASN A 84 -10.52 -10.10 -24.20
C ASN A 84 -11.03 -9.96 -22.76
N PRO A 85 -11.30 -11.06 -22.03
CA PRO A 85 -11.62 -11.01 -20.61
C PRO A 85 -10.51 -10.32 -19.82
N MET A 86 -10.88 -9.51 -18.81
CA MET A 86 -9.91 -8.94 -17.89
C MET A 86 -9.63 -9.91 -16.75
N THR A 87 -8.39 -9.97 -16.29
CA THR A 87 -8.00 -10.71 -15.08
C THR A 87 -7.57 -9.74 -14.00
N ILE A 88 -7.97 -9.98 -12.75
CA ILE A 88 -7.50 -9.22 -11.59
C ILE A 88 -6.38 -10.03 -10.92
N GLU A 89 -5.22 -9.40 -10.71
CA GLU A 89 -4.10 -10.05 -10.01
C GLU A 89 -4.50 -10.39 -8.57
N SER A 90 -4.14 -11.58 -8.11
CA SER A 90 -4.31 -11.97 -6.70
C SER A 90 -3.10 -11.65 -5.83
N ASP A 91 -1.92 -11.46 -6.44
CA ASP A 91 -0.67 -11.07 -5.77
C ASP A 91 0.35 -10.54 -6.80
N THR A 92 1.51 -10.12 -6.31
CA THR A 92 2.69 -9.68 -7.02
C THR A 92 3.20 -10.73 -8.00
N MET A 93 3.05 -10.47 -9.29
CA MET A 93 3.73 -11.23 -10.34
C MET A 93 5.15 -10.67 -10.56
N VAL A 94 6.15 -11.32 -9.96
CA VAL A 94 7.55 -10.84 -10.00
C VAL A 94 8.14 -11.02 -11.39
N GLY A 95 8.53 -9.92 -12.04
CA GLY A 95 9.25 -9.94 -13.32
C GLY A 95 8.37 -10.03 -14.57
N GLU A 96 7.06 -10.23 -14.43
CA GLU A 96 6.14 -10.35 -15.57
C GLU A 96 5.57 -9.00 -16.04
N GLY A 97 5.59 -7.98 -15.17
CA GLY A 97 4.96 -6.69 -15.44
C GLY A 97 3.44 -6.78 -15.53
N ALA A 98 2.76 -5.66 -15.80
CA ALA A 98 1.32 -5.67 -16.04
C ALA A 98 1.06 -6.18 -17.47
N GLY A 99 0.65 -7.44 -17.60
CA GLY A 99 0.26 -8.02 -18.88
C GLY A 99 -0.95 -7.30 -19.51
N PRO A 100 -1.20 -7.51 -20.82
CA PRO A 100 -2.41 -6.99 -21.45
C PRO A 100 -3.65 -7.58 -20.78
N PHE A 101 -4.69 -6.75 -20.60
CA PHE A 101 -5.96 -7.13 -19.97
C PHE A 101 -5.85 -7.59 -18.52
N VAL A 102 -4.79 -7.20 -17.81
CA VAL A 102 -4.60 -7.47 -16.38
C VAL A 102 -4.79 -6.20 -15.55
N ILE A 103 -5.65 -6.29 -14.52
CA ILE A 103 -5.84 -5.26 -13.51
C ILE A 103 -5.00 -5.64 -12.31
N SER A 104 -3.98 -4.83 -12.02
CA SER A 104 -3.14 -5.06 -10.85
C SER A 104 -3.84 -4.65 -9.56
N GLN A 105 -3.80 -5.53 -8.56
CA GLN A 105 -4.26 -5.23 -7.20
C GLN A 105 -3.43 -4.12 -6.53
N LYS A 106 -2.22 -3.86 -7.03
CA LYS A 106 -1.32 -2.83 -6.47
C LYS A 106 -1.64 -1.42 -6.93
N ARG A 107 -2.57 -1.22 -7.88
CA ARG A 107 -2.98 0.14 -8.25
C ARG A 107 -3.75 0.77 -7.09
N ARG A 108 -3.07 1.66 -6.37
CA ARG A 108 -3.64 2.48 -5.31
C ARG A 108 -3.35 3.95 -5.60
N SER A 109 -4.19 4.84 -5.10
CA SER A 109 -3.84 6.26 -5.17
C SER A 109 -2.66 6.52 -4.23
N TYR A 110 -1.85 7.53 -4.54
CA TYR A 110 -0.75 7.92 -3.66
C TYR A 110 -1.24 8.30 -2.25
N ILE A 111 -2.46 8.87 -2.17
CA ILE A 111 -3.10 9.26 -0.91
C ILE A 111 -3.38 8.03 -0.03
N ASP A 112 -3.80 6.91 -0.63
CA ASP A 112 -4.06 5.67 0.12
C ASP A 112 -2.75 5.09 0.69
N VAL A 113 -1.67 5.15 -0.11
CA VAL A 113 -0.34 4.71 0.33
C VAL A 113 0.18 5.58 1.48
N GLU A 114 0.00 6.89 1.39
CA GLU A 114 0.41 7.83 2.44
C GLU A 114 -0.40 7.65 3.73
N SER A 115 -1.71 7.38 3.59
CA SER A 115 -2.61 7.14 4.73
C SER A 115 -2.22 5.87 5.49
N ASP A 116 -1.90 4.79 4.80
CA ASP A 116 -1.39 3.56 5.42
C ASP A 116 -0.07 3.81 6.14
N GLN A 117 0.87 4.50 5.49
CA GLN A 117 2.15 4.84 6.11
C GLN A 117 1.97 5.71 7.36
N LEU A 118 0.96 6.57 7.38
CA LEU A 118 0.62 7.38 8.54
C LEU A 118 0.03 6.52 9.66
N ASN A 119 -0.90 5.60 9.34
CA ASN A 119 -1.46 4.65 10.30
C ASN A 119 -0.40 3.72 10.91
N ASP A 120 0.56 3.25 10.11
CA ASP A 120 1.69 2.44 10.57
C ASP A 120 2.57 3.22 11.56
N LYS A 121 2.81 4.51 11.29
CA LYS A 121 3.53 5.40 12.19
C LYS A 121 2.76 5.65 13.48
N VAL A 122 1.43 5.85 13.41
CA VAL A 122 0.58 6.00 14.60
C VAL A 122 0.65 4.75 15.46
N THR A 123 0.48 3.57 14.87
CA THR A 123 0.59 2.28 15.59
C THR A 123 1.97 2.10 16.24
N THR A 124 3.03 2.49 15.53
CA THR A 124 4.40 2.47 16.05
C THR A 124 4.56 3.43 17.25
N LEU A 125 4.02 4.65 17.13
CA LEU A 125 4.06 5.65 18.20
C LEU A 125 3.27 5.21 19.42
N GLU A 126 2.08 4.62 19.24
CA GLU A 126 1.28 4.05 20.32
C GLU A 126 2.06 2.95 21.06
N THR A 127 2.74 2.08 20.32
CA THR A 127 3.61 1.05 20.90
C THR A 127 4.73 1.68 21.73
N GLN A 128 5.43 2.68 21.18
CA GLN A 128 6.50 3.38 21.90
C GLN A 128 6.01 4.14 23.14
N VAL A 129 4.83 4.76 23.08
CA VAL A 129 4.22 5.43 24.24
C VAL A 129 3.88 4.41 25.33
N ASN A 130 3.34 3.25 24.96
CA ASN A 130 3.04 2.17 25.90
C ASN A 130 4.32 1.62 26.54
N GLU A 131 5.38 1.39 25.76
CA GLU A 131 6.69 0.97 26.26
C GLU A 131 7.33 2.02 27.19
N LEU A 132 7.26 3.30 26.82
CA LEU A 132 7.79 4.39 27.63
C LEU A 132 7.01 4.55 28.93
N SER A 133 5.68 4.47 28.88
CA SER A 133 4.81 4.51 30.06
C SER A 133 5.16 3.37 31.01
N ALA A 134 5.32 2.14 30.50
CA ALA A 134 5.73 0.99 31.30
C ALA A 134 7.12 1.21 31.95
N ARG A 135 8.07 1.83 31.24
CA ARG A 135 9.39 2.16 31.79
C ARG A 135 9.34 3.24 32.87
N VAL A 136 8.50 4.26 32.72
CA VAL A 136 8.31 5.31 33.73
C VAL A 136 7.72 4.70 35.00
N SER A 137 6.67 3.89 34.90
CA SER A 137 6.09 3.18 36.05
C SER A 137 7.07 2.20 36.72
N SER A 138 8.01 1.63 35.96
CA SER A 138 9.09 0.78 36.49
C SER A 138 10.21 1.60 37.17
N GLY A 139 10.40 2.85 36.76
CA GLY A 139 11.45 3.76 37.26
C GLY A 139 11.05 4.57 38.51
N GLU A 140 9.76 4.73 38.77
CA GLU A 140 9.23 5.41 39.97
C GLU A 140 9.48 4.64 41.28
N GLY A 141 10.05 3.43 41.23
CA GLY A 141 10.43 2.62 42.41
C GLY A 141 11.80 2.93 43.04
N SER A 142 12.57 3.91 42.55
CA SER A 142 13.95 4.14 43.04
C SER A 142 14.33 5.60 43.22
N SER A 143 13.44 6.44 43.75
CA SER A 143 13.79 7.79 44.21
C SER A 143 12.92 8.28 45.37
N THR A 144 12.92 7.53 46.48
CA THR A 144 12.70 8.17 47.79
C THR A 144 14.03 8.76 48.24
N CYS A 145 14.20 10.05 48.00
CA CYS A 145 15.30 10.82 48.57
C CYS A 145 15.03 10.96 50.08
N SER A 146 15.53 10.04 50.90
CA SER A 146 15.57 10.23 52.35
C SER A 146 16.85 10.96 52.71
N CYS A 147 16.74 12.25 52.96
CA CYS A 147 17.72 13.00 53.70
C CYS A 147 17.76 12.47 55.14
N SER A 148 18.74 11.64 55.46
CA SER A 148 19.21 11.42 56.83
C SER A 148 20.68 11.05 56.77
N SER A 149 21.48 11.90 57.39
CA SER A 149 22.91 11.78 57.59
C SER A 149 23.28 10.44 58.23
N ASP A 150 24.32 9.81 57.71
CA ASP A 150 25.53 9.39 58.43
C ASP A 150 26.16 8.13 57.79
N ASP A 151 27.48 8.23 57.64
CA ASP A 151 28.50 7.25 57.26
C ASP A 151 28.59 6.77 55.80
N TYR A 152 29.62 7.29 55.13
CA TYR A 152 30.08 6.94 53.79
C TYR A 152 30.64 5.51 53.74
N ASP A 153 29.93 4.61 53.05
CA ASP A 153 30.47 3.31 52.64
C ASP A 153 31.12 3.45 51.24
N ASP A 154 32.39 3.88 51.22
CA ASP A 154 33.23 4.17 50.04
C ASP A 154 33.38 2.96 49.08
N SER A 155 32.98 1.76 49.53
CA SER A 155 32.99 0.52 48.75
C SER A 155 31.97 0.51 47.58
N ARG A 156 30.77 1.07 47.80
CA ARG A 156 29.70 1.08 46.78
C ARG A 156 29.90 2.16 45.73
N LEU A 157 30.37 3.34 46.13
CA LEU A 157 30.68 4.42 45.19
C LEU A 157 31.83 4.05 44.24
N ARG A 158 32.85 3.33 44.73
CA ARG A 158 33.94 2.80 43.91
C ARG A 158 33.48 1.75 42.90
N SER A 159 32.52 0.89 43.26
CA SER A 159 31.97 -0.12 42.35
C SER A 159 31.14 0.50 41.22
N ILE A 160 30.36 1.53 41.54
CA ILE A 160 29.52 2.26 40.57
C ILE A 160 30.40 3.15 39.68
N ALA A 161 31.40 3.84 40.25
CA ALA A 161 32.36 4.63 39.48
C ALA A 161 33.21 3.76 38.55
N GLY A 162 33.65 2.58 39.00
CA GLY A 162 34.38 1.61 38.18
C GLY A 162 33.56 1.09 37.00
N ALA A 163 32.28 0.78 37.22
CA ALA A 163 31.36 0.36 36.16
C ALA A 163 31.08 1.48 35.13
N ALA A 164 30.89 2.72 35.60
CA ALA A 164 30.65 3.86 34.71
C ALA A 164 31.86 4.20 33.83
N ILE A 165 33.07 4.07 34.37
CA ILE A 165 34.31 4.26 33.60
C ILE A 165 34.49 3.13 32.59
N ALA A 166 34.22 1.88 32.97
CA ALA A 166 34.29 0.74 32.04
C ALA A 166 33.32 0.89 30.86
N LEU A 167 32.07 1.32 31.12
CA LEU A 167 31.06 1.51 30.08
C LEU A 167 31.40 2.68 29.14
N SER A 168 31.96 3.79 29.67
CA SER A 168 32.34 4.93 28.82
C SER A 168 33.53 4.60 27.90
N VAL A 169 34.51 3.82 28.38
CA VAL A 169 35.63 3.35 27.56
C VAL A 169 35.16 2.44 26.44
N VAL A 170 34.23 1.51 26.72
CA VAL A 170 33.64 0.63 25.70
C VAL A 170 32.88 1.43 24.63
N SER A 171 32.12 2.44 25.04
CA SER A 171 31.38 3.32 24.12
C SER A 171 32.30 4.13 23.20
N ILE A 172 33.45 4.59 23.70
CA ILE A 172 34.44 5.33 22.91
C ILE A 172 35.14 4.41 21.91
N ILE A 173 35.47 3.18 22.30
CA ILE A 173 36.11 2.19 21.40
C ILE A 173 35.17 1.83 20.25
N ILE A 174 33.88 1.59 20.53
CA ILE A 174 32.88 1.28 19.50
C ILE A 174 32.73 2.47 18.53
N SER A 175 32.68 3.70 19.06
CA SER A 175 32.58 4.92 18.24
C SER A 175 33.80 5.11 17.34
N LEU A 176 35.02 4.86 17.85
CA LEU A 176 36.25 4.91 17.06
C LEU A 176 36.29 3.84 15.95
N VAL A 177 35.84 2.62 16.23
CA VAL A 177 35.75 1.55 15.23
C VAL A 177 34.77 1.91 14.11
N CYS A 178 33.62 2.50 14.47
CA CYS A 178 32.64 2.98 13.48
C CYS A 178 33.21 4.09 12.59
N VAL A 179 33.93 5.07 13.16
CA VAL A 179 34.56 6.16 12.39
C VAL A 179 35.69 5.64 11.51
N CYS A 180 36.54 4.73 12.01
CA CYS A 180 37.61 4.12 11.22
C CYS A 180 37.08 3.31 10.03
N LYS A 181 35.92 2.63 10.17
CA LYS A 181 35.28 1.94 9.04
C LYS A 181 34.67 2.90 8.01
N MET A 182 34.13 4.05 8.43
CA MET A 182 33.64 5.07 7.50
C MET A 182 34.77 5.73 6.71
N MET A 183 35.91 6.03 7.35
CA MET A 183 37.06 6.64 6.68
C MET A 183 37.77 5.69 5.71
N SER A 184 37.72 4.37 5.95
CA SER A 184 38.26 3.36 5.04
C SER A 184 37.35 3.05 3.83
N GLY A 185 36.12 3.57 3.80
CA GLY A 185 35.13 3.31 2.74
C GLY A 185 35.09 4.36 1.61
N SER A 186 35.63 5.56 1.81
CA SER A 186 35.67 6.62 0.80
C SER A 186 36.94 6.56 -0.05
N GLY A 187 37.03 5.50 -0.88
CA GLY A 187 38.15 5.27 -1.78
C GLY A 187 37.74 4.63 -3.10
N LYS A 188 36.63 5.06 -3.71
CA LYS A 188 36.37 4.77 -5.13
C LYS A 188 36.57 6.04 -5.95
N LYS A 189 37.62 6.00 -6.76
CA LYS A 189 38.08 7.02 -7.70
C LYS A 189 36.96 7.35 -8.71
N GLU A 190 36.65 8.62 -8.86
CA GLU A 190 35.91 9.13 -10.01
C GLU A 190 36.71 8.84 -11.28
N THR A 191 36.08 8.16 -12.24
CA THR A 191 36.59 8.05 -13.61
C THR A 191 36.28 9.36 -14.36
N PRO A 192 37.24 9.94 -15.10
CA PRO A 192 37.02 11.20 -15.80
C PRO A 192 36.02 11.03 -16.95
N VAL A 193 35.15 12.03 -17.08
CA VAL A 193 34.25 12.26 -18.20
C VAL A 193 35.06 12.25 -19.49
N LYS A 194 34.75 11.31 -20.40
CA LYS A 194 35.23 11.37 -21.78
C LYS A 194 34.39 12.40 -22.51
N ASP A 195 35.08 13.31 -23.17
CA ASP A 195 34.54 14.38 -23.99
C ASP A 195 33.48 13.89 -24.97
N ALA A 196 32.44 14.71 -25.11
CA ALA A 196 31.36 14.55 -26.06
C ALA A 196 31.92 14.50 -27.50
N GLU A 197 31.71 13.38 -28.18
CA GLU A 197 31.72 13.33 -29.64
C GLU A 197 30.44 14.03 -30.15
N PRO A 198 30.54 14.99 -31.10
CA PRO A 198 29.37 15.67 -31.63
C PRO A 198 28.57 14.74 -32.54
N GLU A 199 27.24 14.76 -32.38
CA GLU A 199 26.30 13.97 -33.17
C GLU A 199 26.45 14.21 -34.69
N PRO A 200 26.37 13.17 -35.53
CA PRO A 200 26.23 13.35 -36.96
C PRO A 200 24.83 13.89 -37.27
N SER A 201 24.80 15.05 -37.92
CA SER A 201 23.62 15.69 -38.45
C SER A 201 22.79 14.72 -39.31
N ILE A 202 21.51 14.59 -38.98
CA ILE A 202 20.51 13.93 -39.82
C ILE A 202 20.42 14.71 -41.14
N SER A 203 20.99 14.16 -42.21
CA SER A 203 20.69 14.59 -43.58
C SER A 203 19.48 13.81 -44.09
N GLU A 204 18.55 14.55 -44.69
CA GLU A 204 17.42 14.03 -45.45
C GLU A 204 17.92 13.11 -46.57
N ASN A 205 17.63 11.81 -46.48
CA ASN A 205 17.27 10.91 -47.60
C ASN A 205 17.29 9.45 -47.14
N SER A 206 16.12 8.88 -46.85
CA SER A 206 15.80 7.48 -47.21
C SER A 206 14.33 7.19 -46.90
N MET A 207 13.46 7.81 -47.71
CA MET A 207 12.08 7.39 -47.91
C MET A 207 12.13 6.30 -48.99
N GLY A 208 12.42 5.05 -48.61
CA GLY A 208 12.65 3.96 -49.57
C GLY A 208 12.26 2.55 -49.09
N ASP A 209 12.71 2.11 -47.91
CA ASP A 209 12.74 0.66 -47.62
C ASP A 209 11.76 0.13 -46.57
N ARG A 210 10.78 0.92 -46.12
CA ARG A 210 9.77 0.45 -45.15
C ARG A 210 8.49 -0.13 -45.76
N LYS A 211 8.48 -0.42 -47.07
CA LYS A 211 7.33 -1.05 -47.76
C LYS A 211 7.46 -2.56 -48.00
N ALA A 212 8.58 -3.20 -47.64
CA ALA A 212 8.81 -4.61 -48.00
C ALA A 212 8.62 -5.63 -46.86
N VAL A 213 8.17 -5.24 -45.66
CA VAL A 213 8.06 -6.15 -44.50
C VAL A 213 6.61 -6.33 -43.99
N MET A 214 5.61 -5.72 -44.65
CA MET A 214 4.18 -5.95 -44.37
C MET A 214 3.48 -6.71 -45.50
N GLU A 215 4.15 -7.71 -46.05
CA GLU A 215 3.50 -8.75 -46.88
C GLU A 215 4.11 -10.11 -46.52
N LYS A 216 3.71 -10.63 -45.34
CA LYS A 216 3.74 -12.03 -44.86
C LYS A 216 3.92 -12.06 -43.34
N VAL A 217 2.83 -11.82 -42.61
CA VAL A 217 2.39 -12.61 -41.45
C VAL A 217 0.87 -12.52 -41.41
#